data_AF-A0A7S4IY39-F1
#
_entry.id   AF-A0A7S4IY39-F1
#
_cell.length_a   1.000
_cell.length_b   1.000
_cell.length_c   1.000
_cell.angle_alpha   90.00
_cell.angle_beta   90.00
_cell.angle_gamma   90.00
#
_symmetry.space_group_name_H-M   'P 1'
#
loop_
_entity.id
_entity.type
_entity.pdbx_description
1 polymer ?
#
loop_
_entity_poly.entity_id
_entity_poly.type
_entity_poly.pdbx_seq_one_letter_code
_entity_poly.pdbx_strand_id
1 'polypeptide(L)'
;MFTSSGYIRRAGTKISLSCFLLRAALICSPTKVVSDSIPTVDRVIQISVDGLVPSAIQDDDLTPNFGRIRREGAGTDNARADYTITQTLPSHISQLTGLPIEEHGWVIDGYDGSGSLEPYRQNIFDLVSKSPRRGKACMYASKEKFDLFRESFKMDVYVNNKRGNYLVRKLADEMMSDDPCDYAFLHVREPDAAGHKGSGTDEGYHA
;
A
#
# COMPACT_ATOMS: atom_id res chain seq x y z
N MET A 1 -22.83 -34.10 -64.56
CA MET A 1 -23.16 -35.14 -65.57
C MET A 1 -22.54 -36.44 -65.08
N PHE A 2 -23.26 -37.22 -64.27
CA PHE A 2 -24.00 -38.42 -64.71
C PHE A 2 -23.08 -39.36 -65.52
N THR A 3 -22.66 -40.52 -65.03
CA THR A 3 -23.48 -41.71 -64.72
C THR A 3 -22.56 -42.72 -64.00
N SER A 4 -22.94 -43.32 -62.87
CA SER A 4 -23.77 -44.53 -62.71
C SER A 4 -23.28 -45.75 -63.51
N SER A 5 -22.71 -46.75 -62.83
CA SER A 5 -23.05 -48.19 -62.94
C SER A 5 -22.06 -48.94 -62.02
N GLY A 6 -22.41 -49.77 -61.04
CA GLY A 6 -23.51 -50.71 -60.99
C GLY A 6 -22.98 -52.13 -61.24
N TYR A 7 -23.23 -53.04 -60.28
CA TYR A 7 -23.20 -54.51 -60.39
C TYR A 7 -21.83 -55.24 -60.27
N ILE A 8 -21.66 -56.41 -59.64
CA ILE A 8 -22.46 -57.21 -58.69
C ILE A 8 -21.60 -58.44 -58.26
N ARG A 9 -21.89 -58.98 -57.06
CA ARG A 9 -21.72 -60.38 -56.54
C ARG A 9 -20.86 -60.54 -55.27
N ARG A 10 -21.59 -60.78 -54.17
CA ARG A 10 -21.50 -61.90 -53.20
C ARG A 10 -20.28 -62.81 -53.35
N ALA A 11 -19.69 -63.40 -52.32
CA ALA A 11 -19.81 -63.38 -50.86
C ALA A 11 -18.70 -64.35 -50.40
N GLY A 12 -18.07 -64.13 -49.25
CA GLY A 12 -17.12 -65.12 -48.74
C GLY A 12 -16.15 -64.62 -47.67
N THR A 13 -16.67 -64.47 -46.46
CA THR A 13 -16.04 -64.92 -45.21
C THR A 13 -14.59 -64.50 -44.89
N LYS A 14 -14.52 -63.49 -44.02
CA LYS A 14 -13.65 -63.31 -42.84
C LYS A 14 -12.13 -63.29 -43.03
N ILE A 15 -11.56 -62.08 -42.97
CA ILE A 15 -10.29 -61.85 -42.27
C ILE A 15 -10.45 -60.56 -41.45
N SER A 16 -10.27 -60.72 -40.14
CA SER A 16 -10.22 -59.65 -39.15
C SER A 16 -8.98 -58.79 -39.40
N LEU A 17 -9.17 -57.48 -39.61
CA LEU A 17 -8.08 -56.51 -39.55
C LEU A 17 -8.47 -55.43 -38.56
N SER A 18 -7.91 -55.57 -37.36
CA SER A 18 -7.96 -54.59 -36.29
C SER A 18 -7.21 -53.34 -36.74
N CYS A 19 -7.94 -52.30 -37.11
CA CYS A 19 -7.41 -50.94 -37.23
C CYS A 19 -7.75 -50.21 -35.94
N PHE A 20 -6.78 -50.16 -35.03
CA PHE A 20 -6.79 -49.29 -33.85
C PHE A 20 -6.84 -47.83 -34.31
N LEU A 21 -8.04 -47.26 -34.46
CA LEU A 21 -8.23 -45.81 -34.45
C LEU A 21 -8.20 -45.36 -32.99
N LEU A 22 -7.01 -45.09 -32.45
CA LEU A 22 -6.85 -44.30 -31.24
C LEU A 22 -7.27 -42.85 -31.57
N ARG A 23 -8.58 -42.58 -31.51
CA ARG A 23 -9.07 -41.24 -31.21
C ARG A 23 -8.81 -41.00 -29.73
N ALA A 24 -7.64 -40.47 -29.40
CA ALA A 24 -7.42 -39.83 -28.12
C ALA A 24 -8.33 -38.60 -28.06
N ALA A 25 -9.56 -38.77 -27.56
CA ALA A 25 -10.34 -37.65 -27.08
C ALA A 25 -9.59 -37.11 -25.86
N LEU A 26 -8.83 -36.02 -26.03
CA LEU A 26 -8.46 -35.18 -24.90
C LEU A 26 -9.77 -34.68 -24.29
N ILE A 27 -10.21 -35.36 -23.23
CA ILE A 27 -11.16 -34.81 -22.29
C ILE A 27 -10.40 -33.68 -21.59
N CYS A 28 -10.45 -32.49 -22.19
CA CYS A 28 -10.12 -31.25 -21.49
C CYS A 28 -11.17 -31.13 -20.37
N SER A 29 -10.85 -31.70 -19.21
CA SER A 29 -11.62 -31.44 -18.01
C SER A 29 -11.53 -29.93 -17.79
N PRO A 30 -12.66 -29.21 -17.62
CA PRO A 30 -12.59 -27.80 -17.32
C PRO A 30 -11.77 -27.66 -16.04
N THR A 31 -10.56 -27.12 -16.16
CA THR A 31 -9.77 -26.75 -15.01
C THR A 31 -10.64 -25.80 -14.23
N LYS A 32 -11.04 -26.20 -13.02
CA LYS A 32 -11.80 -25.35 -12.11
C LYS A 32 -10.89 -24.15 -11.85
N VAL A 33 -11.14 -23.04 -12.53
CA VAL A 33 -10.50 -21.77 -12.22
C VAL A 33 -11.04 -21.43 -10.84
N VAL A 34 -10.29 -21.80 -9.82
CA VAL A 34 -10.48 -21.25 -8.49
C VAL A 34 -10.13 -19.78 -8.68
N SER A 35 -11.14 -18.93 -8.81
CA SER A 35 -10.92 -17.50 -8.65
C SER A 35 -10.46 -17.35 -7.22
N ASP A 36 -9.17 -17.24 -7.01
CA ASP A 36 -8.64 -16.81 -5.73
C ASP A 36 -9.21 -15.41 -5.54
N SER A 37 -10.25 -15.30 -4.71
CA SER A 37 -10.84 -14.01 -4.41
C SER A 37 -9.72 -13.21 -3.77
N ILE A 38 -9.25 -12.16 -4.46
CA ILE A 38 -8.26 -11.25 -3.89
C ILE A 38 -8.78 -10.89 -2.50
N PRO A 39 -8.01 -11.19 -1.43
CA PRO A 39 -8.45 -10.89 -0.08
C PRO A 39 -8.91 -9.45 -0.04
N THR A 40 -10.16 -9.22 0.37
CA THR A 40 -10.70 -7.88 0.44
C THR A 40 -9.96 -7.15 1.54
N VAL A 41 -9.19 -6.13 1.18
CA VAL A 41 -8.62 -5.22 2.17
C VAL A 41 -9.75 -4.36 2.69
N ASP A 42 -10.07 -4.54 3.97
CA ASP A 42 -11.07 -3.74 4.65
C ASP A 42 -10.51 -2.38 5.03
N ARG A 43 -9.24 -2.34 5.49
CA ARG A 43 -8.62 -1.11 6.03
C ARG A 43 -7.13 -1.05 5.73
N VAL A 44 -6.61 0.17 5.62
CA VAL A 44 -5.18 0.46 5.46
C VAL A 44 -4.74 1.43 6.54
N ILE A 45 -3.72 1.04 7.31
CA ILE A 45 -3.03 1.94 8.24
C ILE A 45 -1.65 2.23 7.65
N GLN A 46 -1.41 3.49 7.29
CA GLN A 46 -0.09 3.98 6.88
C GLN A 46 0.60 4.62 8.08
N ILE A 47 1.67 4.01 8.56
CA ILE A 47 2.48 4.51 9.68
C ILE A 47 3.75 5.14 9.12
N SER A 48 3.91 6.45 9.31
CA SER A 48 5.14 7.18 9.00
C SER A 48 5.87 7.53 10.28
N VAL A 49 7.12 7.08 10.40
CA VAL A 49 8.00 7.36 11.54
C VAL A 49 9.07 8.34 11.05
N ASP A 50 9.05 9.55 11.58
CA ASP A 50 9.87 10.65 11.09
C ASP A 50 11.35 10.43 11.39
N GLY A 51 12.21 10.67 10.40
CA GLY A 51 13.65 10.51 10.54
C GLY A 51 14.12 9.08 10.86
N LEU A 52 13.26 8.06 10.69
CA LEU A 52 13.64 6.67 10.95
C LEU A 52 14.59 6.16 9.86
N VAL A 53 15.87 6.05 10.20
CA VAL A 53 16.88 5.44 9.34
C VAL A 53 16.86 3.92 9.49
N PRO A 54 17.14 3.15 8.42
CA PRO A 54 17.12 1.69 8.49
C PRO A 54 18.08 1.09 9.52
N SER A 55 19.22 1.74 9.80
CA SER A 55 20.21 1.28 10.81
C SER A 55 19.60 1.20 12.21
N ALA A 56 18.71 2.12 12.57
CA ALA A 56 18.08 2.21 13.89
C ALA A 56 17.13 1.05 14.22
N ILE A 57 16.79 0.20 13.23
CA ILE A 57 15.88 -0.94 13.39
C ILE A 57 16.50 -2.28 12.94
N GLN A 58 17.82 -2.34 12.84
CA GLN A 58 18.54 -3.58 12.50
C GLN A 58 18.70 -4.53 13.69
N ASP A 59 18.69 -4.01 14.91
CA ASP A 59 18.79 -4.82 16.12
C ASP A 59 17.38 -5.23 16.60
N ASP A 60 17.09 -6.51 16.45
CA ASP A 60 15.82 -7.13 16.84
C ASP A 60 15.61 -7.18 18.36
N ASP A 61 16.68 -7.16 19.17
CA ASP A 61 16.57 -7.17 20.62
C ASP A 61 16.17 -5.78 21.13
N LEU A 62 16.66 -4.72 20.48
CA LEU A 62 16.28 -3.33 20.78
C LEU A 62 14.95 -2.93 20.15
N THR A 63 14.61 -3.46 18.97
CA THR A 63 13.43 -3.08 18.20
C THR A 63 12.55 -4.27 17.77
N PRO A 64 12.12 -5.13 18.71
CA PRO A 64 11.50 -6.42 18.40
C PRO A 64 10.23 -6.32 17.54
N ASN A 65 9.46 -5.23 17.70
CA ASN A 65 8.27 -4.99 16.88
C ASN A 65 8.61 -4.64 15.43
N PHE A 66 9.64 -3.81 15.19
CA PHE A 66 10.12 -3.55 13.82
C PHE A 66 10.75 -4.79 13.21
N GLY A 67 11.54 -5.53 14.00
CA GLY A 67 12.08 -6.83 13.61
C GLY A 67 11.00 -7.80 13.12
N ARG A 68 9.91 -7.90 13.88
CA ARG A 68 8.77 -8.73 13.50
C ARG A 68 8.13 -8.27 12.19
N ILE A 69 7.89 -6.97 12.01
CA ILE A 69 7.33 -6.42 10.76
C ILE A 69 8.26 -6.73 9.57
N ARG A 70 9.57 -6.60 9.74
CA ARG A 70 10.56 -6.87 8.68
C ARG A 70 10.63 -8.35 8.32
N ARG A 71 10.50 -9.26 9.29
CA ARG A 71 10.55 -10.73 9.06
C ARG A 71 9.25 -11.31 8.53
N GLU A 72 8.10 -10.81 8.99
CA GLU A 72 6.77 -11.37 8.66
C GLU A 72 6.06 -10.60 7.53
N GLY A 73 6.51 -9.38 7.22
CA GLY A 73 5.94 -8.53 6.18
C GLY A 73 6.76 -8.50 4.89
N ALA A 74 6.30 -7.70 3.93
CA ALA A 74 7.06 -7.31 2.76
C ALA A 74 7.70 -5.95 2.99
N GLY A 75 8.98 -5.78 2.66
CA GLY A 75 9.68 -4.53 2.93
C GLY A 75 11.03 -4.39 2.22
N THR A 76 11.62 -3.21 2.38
CA THR A 76 12.95 -2.87 1.90
C THR A 76 13.62 -1.91 2.89
N ASP A 77 14.91 -2.08 3.11
CA ASP A 77 15.73 -1.15 3.91
C ASP A 77 16.26 0.01 3.05
N ASN A 78 15.88 0.09 1.77
CA ASN A 78 16.34 1.13 0.85
C ASN A 78 15.14 1.85 0.21
N ALA A 79 14.10 2.11 1.01
CA ALA A 79 13.03 3.03 0.62
C ALA A 79 13.63 4.46 0.55
N ARG A 80 13.64 5.06 -0.64
CA ARG A 80 14.30 6.34 -0.86
C ARG A 80 13.27 7.47 -0.87
N ALA A 81 13.61 8.55 -0.17
CA ALA A 81 12.96 9.84 -0.35
C ALA A 81 13.37 10.46 -1.70
N ASP A 82 12.78 11.61 -2.01
CA ASP A 82 13.18 12.41 -3.16
C ASP A 82 14.69 12.70 -3.12
N TYR A 83 15.36 12.66 -4.28
CA TYR A 83 16.81 12.80 -4.36
C TYR A 83 17.31 14.21 -4.03
N THR A 84 16.44 15.23 -4.17
CA THR A 84 16.82 16.64 -4.00
C THR A 84 16.63 17.12 -2.58
N ILE A 85 15.51 16.75 -1.94
CA ILE A 85 15.09 17.29 -0.65
C ILE A 85 14.49 16.16 0.18
N THR A 86 15.20 15.80 1.26
CA THR A 86 14.84 14.71 2.17
C THR A 86 14.25 15.23 3.49
N GLN A 87 13.61 16.39 3.46
CA GLN A 87 13.03 17.04 4.64
C GLN A 87 11.59 16.60 4.88
N THR A 88 11.10 16.76 6.12
CA THR A 88 9.83 16.17 6.55
C THR A 88 8.66 16.57 5.65
N LEU A 89 8.30 17.85 5.55
CA LEU A 89 7.10 18.28 4.84
C LEU A 89 7.13 17.90 3.36
N PRO A 90 8.17 18.25 2.58
CA PRO A 90 8.24 17.85 1.17
C PRO A 90 8.10 16.34 0.99
N SER A 91 8.84 15.54 1.76
CA SER A 91 8.80 14.07 1.64
C SER A 91 7.43 13.48 2.01
N HIS A 92 6.75 14.03 3.01
CA HIS A 92 5.42 13.55 3.41
C HIS A 92 4.34 13.93 2.40
N ILE A 93 4.48 15.07 1.72
CA ILE A 93 3.60 15.42 0.60
C ILE A 93 3.79 14.41 -0.53
N SER A 94 5.03 14.03 -0.85
CA SER A 94 5.30 12.98 -1.84
C SER A 94 4.65 11.64 -1.43
N GLN A 95 4.73 11.25 -0.16
CA GLN A 95 4.06 10.03 0.33
C GLN A 95 2.54 10.05 0.18
N LEU A 96 1.90 11.19 0.41
CA LEU A 96 0.43 11.32 0.41
C LEU A 96 -0.14 11.57 -0.99
N THR A 97 0.64 12.13 -1.91
CA THR A 97 0.22 12.46 -3.28
C THR A 97 0.74 11.46 -4.32
N GLY A 98 1.83 10.75 -4.03
CA GLY A 98 2.55 9.94 -5.01
C GLY A 98 3.36 10.76 -6.02
N LEU A 99 3.49 12.07 -5.83
CA LEU A 99 4.20 12.97 -6.72
C LEU A 99 5.62 13.25 -6.20
N PRO A 100 6.63 13.37 -7.08
CA PRO A 100 7.94 13.89 -6.69
C PRO A 100 7.86 15.38 -6.33
N ILE A 101 8.92 15.91 -5.71
CA ILE A 101 8.94 17.30 -5.22
C ILE A 101 8.81 18.30 -6.37
N GLU A 102 9.39 18.00 -7.52
CA GLU A 102 9.26 18.81 -8.73
C GLU A 102 7.81 18.97 -9.23
N GLU A 103 6.92 18.01 -8.93
CA GLU A 103 5.53 18.01 -9.37
C GLU A 103 4.57 18.60 -8.33
N HIS A 104 4.78 18.31 -7.04
CA HIS A 104 3.97 18.89 -5.97
C HIS A 104 4.45 20.28 -5.52
N GLY A 105 5.65 20.70 -5.89
CA GLY A 105 6.16 22.08 -5.78
C GLY A 105 6.51 22.58 -4.38
N TRP A 106 6.14 21.86 -3.32
CA TRP A 106 6.45 22.24 -1.94
C TRP A 106 7.89 21.86 -1.53
N VAL A 107 8.76 22.86 -1.40
CA VAL A 107 10.20 22.67 -1.14
C VAL A 107 10.66 23.09 0.27
N ILE A 108 9.76 23.65 1.09
CA ILE A 108 10.10 24.24 2.39
C ILE A 108 9.66 23.30 3.51
N ASP A 109 10.51 23.09 4.51
CA ASP A 109 10.17 22.28 5.69
C ASP A 109 9.61 23.08 6.88
N GLY A 110 8.73 24.00 6.56
CA GLY A 110 8.04 24.87 7.52
C GLY A 110 6.61 25.15 7.10
N TYR A 111 5.80 25.50 8.08
CA TYR A 111 4.44 25.99 7.88
C TYR A 111 4.17 27.07 8.91
N ASP A 112 3.75 28.25 8.45
CA ASP A 112 3.54 29.43 9.30
C ASP A 112 2.10 29.56 9.83
N GLY A 113 1.25 28.57 9.54
CA GLY A 113 -0.16 28.60 9.90
C GLY A 113 -1.06 29.22 8.84
N SER A 114 -0.52 29.59 7.67
CA SER A 114 -1.29 30.22 6.59
C SER A 114 -1.08 29.53 5.24
N GLY A 115 -2.15 29.51 4.44
CA GLY A 115 -2.14 28.91 3.10
C GLY A 115 -2.35 27.39 3.05
N SER A 116 -2.32 26.88 1.83
CA SER A 116 -2.54 25.48 1.45
C SER A 116 -1.58 25.08 0.31
N LEU A 117 -1.50 23.79 0.02
CA LEU A 117 -0.83 23.28 -1.18
C LEU A 117 -1.60 23.70 -2.43
N GLU A 118 -1.04 24.67 -3.16
CA GLU A 118 -1.59 25.14 -4.42
C GLU A 118 -0.62 24.94 -5.60
N PRO A 119 -1.12 24.51 -6.79
CA PRO A 119 -2.51 24.10 -7.04
C PRO A 119 -2.83 22.78 -6.34
N TYR A 120 -4.07 22.62 -5.87
CA TYR A 120 -4.55 21.37 -5.26
C TYR A 120 -4.04 20.13 -6.00
N ARG A 121 -3.44 19.20 -5.24
CA ARG A 121 -2.94 17.92 -5.74
C ARG A 121 -3.82 16.79 -5.25
N GLN A 122 -4.20 15.90 -6.16
CA GLN A 122 -4.87 14.65 -5.78
C GLN A 122 -3.97 13.91 -4.79
N ASN A 123 -4.59 13.37 -3.76
CA ASN A 123 -3.91 12.68 -2.67
C ASN A 123 -4.70 11.44 -2.25
N ILE A 124 -4.12 10.62 -1.38
CA ILE A 124 -4.74 9.38 -0.92
C ILE A 124 -6.12 9.61 -0.26
N PHE A 125 -6.35 10.73 0.43
CA PHE A 125 -7.64 11.04 1.06
C PHE A 125 -8.74 11.24 0.01
N ASP A 126 -8.42 11.88 -1.13
CA ASP A 126 -9.34 11.94 -2.28
C ASP A 126 -9.69 10.56 -2.81
N LEU A 127 -8.70 9.68 -2.96
CA LEU A 127 -8.88 8.36 -3.54
C LEU A 127 -9.77 7.48 -2.65
N VAL A 128 -9.58 7.56 -1.34
CA VAL A 128 -10.39 6.84 -0.35
C VAL A 128 -11.84 7.36 -0.38
N SER A 129 -12.03 8.67 -0.32
CA SER A 129 -13.34 9.33 -0.37
C SER A 129 -14.11 9.04 -1.66
N LYS A 130 -13.42 9.00 -2.81
CA LYS A 130 -14.01 8.77 -4.14
C LYS A 130 -14.09 7.29 -4.52
N SER A 131 -13.61 6.39 -3.68
CA SER A 131 -13.74 4.95 -3.89
C SER A 131 -15.22 4.54 -3.93
N PRO A 132 -15.59 3.39 -4.54
CA PRO A 132 -16.97 2.90 -4.53
C PRO A 132 -17.56 2.73 -3.12
N ARG A 133 -16.71 2.49 -2.12
CA ARG A 133 -17.12 2.38 -0.70
C ARG A 133 -17.28 3.74 -0.02
N ARG A 134 -16.78 4.82 -0.62
CA ARG A 134 -16.74 6.18 -0.05
C ARG A 134 -16.12 6.18 1.34
N GLY A 135 -14.94 5.56 1.45
CA GLY A 135 -14.32 5.27 2.73
C GLY A 135 -13.97 6.52 3.55
N LYS A 136 -13.92 6.33 4.86
CA LYS A 136 -13.50 7.31 5.86
C LYS A 136 -11.98 7.38 5.94
N ALA A 137 -11.44 8.58 5.78
CA ALA A 137 -10.00 8.82 5.72
C ALA A 137 -9.55 9.72 6.89
N CYS A 138 -8.57 9.25 7.65
CA CYS A 138 -8.19 9.85 8.93
C CYS A 138 -6.68 10.15 8.99
N MET A 139 -6.30 11.20 9.71
CA MET A 139 -4.91 11.57 9.98
C MET A 139 -4.69 11.84 11.46
N TYR A 140 -3.63 11.25 12.01
CA TYR A 140 -3.14 11.43 13.36
C TYR A 140 -1.64 11.79 13.28
N ALA A 141 -1.29 13.04 13.55
CA ALA A 141 0.06 13.56 13.34
C ALA A 141 0.66 14.20 14.59
N SER A 142 1.97 14.07 14.77
CA SER A 142 2.69 14.60 15.94
C SER A 142 3.67 15.73 15.63
N LYS A 143 3.50 16.40 14.47
CA LYS A 143 4.29 17.56 14.06
C LYS A 143 3.38 18.75 13.74
N GLU A 144 3.63 19.89 14.35
CA GLU A 144 2.79 21.11 14.22
C GLU A 144 2.65 21.54 12.75
N LYS A 145 3.75 21.49 11.99
CA LYS A 145 3.77 21.87 10.57
C LYS A 145 2.86 21.04 9.66
N PHE A 146 2.33 19.90 10.14
CA PHE A 146 1.34 19.11 9.39
C PHE A 146 -0.05 19.73 9.40
N ASP A 147 -0.26 20.82 10.13
CA ASP A 147 -1.46 21.64 9.96
C ASP A 147 -1.61 22.16 8.52
N LEU A 148 -0.52 22.22 7.73
CA LEU A 148 -0.59 22.39 6.29
C LEU A 148 -1.53 21.37 5.63
N PHE A 149 -1.48 20.09 6.03
CA PHE A 149 -2.31 19.04 5.44
C PHE A 149 -3.78 19.20 5.80
N ARG A 150 -4.09 19.71 7.00
CA ARG A 150 -5.45 20.08 7.40
C ARG A 150 -6.04 21.14 6.49
N GLU A 151 -5.24 22.14 6.10
CA GLU A 151 -5.69 23.19 5.18
C GLU A 151 -5.66 22.75 3.70
N SER A 152 -4.84 21.75 3.36
CA SER A 152 -4.61 21.36 1.96
C SER A 152 -5.46 20.20 1.48
N PHE A 153 -5.80 19.24 2.35
CA PHE A 153 -6.40 17.96 1.96
C PHE A 153 -7.77 17.77 2.60
N LYS A 154 -8.63 17.00 1.92
CA LYS A 154 -9.99 16.69 2.38
C LYS A 154 -9.99 15.35 3.09
N MET A 155 -9.90 15.37 4.41
CA MET A 155 -9.95 14.20 5.28
C MET A 155 -11.10 14.33 6.31
N ASP A 156 -11.64 13.21 6.76
CA ASP A 156 -12.78 13.17 7.69
C ASP A 156 -12.36 13.45 9.13
N VAL A 157 -11.16 12.97 9.52
CA VAL A 157 -10.60 13.16 10.86
C VAL A 157 -9.18 13.68 10.75
N TYR A 158 -8.88 14.75 11.49
CA TYR A 158 -7.53 15.26 11.68
C TYR A 158 -7.26 15.49 13.17
N VAL A 159 -6.16 14.93 13.67
CA VAL A 159 -5.69 15.15 15.03
C VAL A 159 -4.20 15.46 15.02
N ASN A 160 -3.82 16.66 15.46
CA ASN A 160 -2.43 17.03 15.71
C ASN A 160 -2.13 17.04 17.21
N ASN A 161 -1.17 16.23 17.65
CA ASN A 161 -0.71 16.25 19.04
C ASN A 161 0.75 15.81 19.15
N LYS A 162 1.58 16.59 19.86
CA LYS A 162 3.01 16.27 20.07
C LYS A 162 3.25 14.92 20.75
N ARG A 163 2.26 14.36 21.46
CA ARG A 163 2.38 13.08 22.18
C ARG A 163 2.04 11.90 21.27
N GLY A 164 3.07 11.26 20.71
CA GLY A 164 2.89 10.10 19.81
C GLY A 164 2.12 8.94 20.43
N ASN A 165 2.36 8.62 21.70
CA ASN A 165 1.62 7.58 22.42
C ASN A 165 0.11 7.87 22.56
N TYR A 166 -0.26 9.15 22.72
CA TYR A 166 -1.67 9.56 22.71
C TYR A 166 -2.30 9.32 21.34
N LEU A 167 -1.59 9.62 20.25
CA LEU A 167 -2.08 9.39 18.89
C LEU A 167 -2.22 7.91 18.57
N VAL A 168 -1.24 7.08 18.94
CA VAL A 168 -1.31 5.61 18.76
C VAL A 168 -2.54 5.05 19.47
N ARG A 169 -2.78 5.45 20.72
CA ARG A 169 -3.96 5.01 21.47
C ARG A 169 -5.25 5.50 20.85
N LYS A 170 -5.30 6.77 20.43
CA LYS A 170 -6.48 7.34 19.79
C LYS A 170 -6.81 6.65 18.47
N LEU A 171 -5.81 6.32 17.66
CA LEU A 171 -5.99 5.53 16.45
C LEU A 171 -6.49 4.12 16.80
N ALA A 172 -5.91 3.46 17.80
CA ALA A 172 -6.38 2.13 18.22
C ALA A 172 -7.86 2.15 18.64
N ASP A 173 -8.26 3.16 19.43
CA ASP A 173 -9.66 3.35 19.85
C ASP A 173 -10.58 3.61 18.64
N GLU A 174 -10.15 4.44 17.68
CA GLU A 174 -10.90 4.72 16.43
C GLU A 174 -11.08 3.44 15.60
N MET A 175 -10.04 2.63 15.46
CA MET A 175 -10.08 1.38 14.70
C MET A 175 -10.95 0.30 15.36
N MET A 176 -11.23 0.42 16.66
CA MET A 176 -12.13 -0.46 17.42
C MET A 176 -13.55 0.10 17.57
N SER A 177 -13.83 1.28 17.00
CA SER A 177 -15.16 1.90 17.06
C SER A 177 -16.16 1.24 16.11
N ASP A 178 -17.42 1.64 16.21
CA ASP A 178 -18.50 1.17 15.32
C ASP A 178 -18.36 1.74 13.88
N ASP A 179 -17.57 2.79 13.70
CA ASP A 179 -17.31 3.46 12.42
C ASP A 179 -15.79 3.75 12.24
N PRO A 180 -14.96 2.71 12.10
CA PRO A 180 -13.51 2.87 12.01
C PRO A 180 -13.08 3.44 10.66
N CYS A 181 -11.94 4.13 10.62
CA CYS A 181 -11.35 4.62 9.37
C CYS A 181 -11.05 3.48 8.39
N ASP A 182 -11.41 3.66 7.11
CA ASP A 182 -10.98 2.78 6.02
C ASP A 182 -9.51 3.01 5.66
N TYR A 183 -9.06 4.26 5.79
CA TYR A 183 -7.66 4.64 5.68
C TYR A 183 -7.26 5.53 6.86
N ALA A 184 -6.15 5.19 7.52
CA ALA A 184 -5.58 6.01 8.58
C ALA A 184 -4.10 6.27 8.32
N PHE A 185 -3.71 7.55 8.33
CA PHE A 185 -2.32 7.97 8.35
C PHE A 185 -1.90 8.31 9.79
N LEU A 186 -0.94 7.57 10.33
CA LEU A 186 -0.31 7.84 11.62
C LEU A 186 1.10 8.38 11.40
N HIS A 187 1.39 9.58 11.89
CA HIS A 187 2.73 10.13 11.94
C HIS A 187 3.25 10.22 13.37
N VAL A 188 4.44 9.66 13.59
CA VAL A 188 5.18 9.71 14.85
C VAL A 188 6.49 10.49 14.63
N ARG A 189 6.67 11.58 15.39
CA ARG A 189 7.80 12.52 15.30
C ARG A 189 9.13 12.03 15.87
N GLU A 190 9.09 10.96 16.66
CA GLU A 190 10.30 10.31 17.15
C GLU A 190 10.62 9.18 16.17
N PRO A 191 11.89 8.91 15.84
CA PRO A 191 13.11 9.38 16.51
C PRO A 191 13.70 10.71 16.01
N ASP A 192 13.15 11.35 14.96
CA ASP A 192 13.68 12.61 14.41
C ASP A 192 13.99 13.68 15.48
N ALA A 193 13.07 13.89 16.42
CA ALA A 193 13.30 14.88 17.47
C ALA A 193 14.36 14.49 18.50
N ALA A 194 14.60 13.19 18.73
CA ALA A 194 15.74 12.69 19.52
C ALA A 194 17.05 12.83 18.74
N GLY A 195 17.07 12.45 17.46
CA GLY A 195 18.22 12.60 16.57
C GLY A 195 18.69 14.06 16.45
N HIS A 196 17.75 15.01 16.36
CA HIS A 196 18.08 16.45 16.37
C HIS A 196 18.76 16.93 17.66
N LYS A 197 18.50 16.28 18.80
CA LYS A 197 19.18 16.57 20.07
C LYS A 197 20.54 15.87 20.18
N GLY A 198 20.67 14.70 19.56
CA GLY A 198 21.81 13.79 19.70
C GLY A 198 22.79 13.75 18.52
N SER A 199 22.79 14.73 17.61
CA SER A 199 23.64 14.81 16.39
C SER A 199 23.28 13.87 15.21
N GLY A 200 22.14 13.17 15.27
CA GLY A 200 21.66 12.29 14.19
C GLY A 200 22.43 10.98 14.05
N THR A 201 23.22 10.58 15.05
CA THR A 201 23.93 9.29 15.11
C THR A 201 23.04 8.20 15.73
N ASP A 202 23.30 6.93 15.42
CA ASP A 202 22.57 5.76 15.96
C ASP A 202 22.45 5.79 17.51
N GLU A 203 23.42 6.39 18.21
CA GLU A 203 23.38 6.59 19.68
C GLU A 203 22.20 7.45 20.14
N GLY A 204 21.78 8.44 19.34
CA GLY A 204 20.62 9.28 19.65
C GLY A 204 19.27 8.60 19.41
N TYR A 205 19.24 7.49 18.67
CA TYR A 205 18.03 6.71 18.37
C TYR A 205 17.66 5.72 19.47
N HIS A 206 18.64 5.29 20.28
CA HIS A 206 18.47 4.31 21.37
C HIS A 206 18.60 4.92 22.78
N ALA A 207 18.80 6.23 22.88
CA ALA A 207 18.96 6.97 24.14
C ALA A 207 17.65 7.15 24.92
#